data_AF-A0A9P4V575-F1
#
_entry.id   AF-A0A9P4V575-F1
#
_cell.length_a   1.000
_cell.length_b   1.000
_cell.length_c   1.000
_cell.angle_alpha   90.00
_cell.angle_beta   90.00
_cell.angle_gamma   90.00
#
_symmetry.space_group_name_H-M   'P 1'
#
loop_
_entity.id
_entity.type
_entity.pdbx_description
1 polymer ?
#
loop_
_entity_poly.entity_id
_entity_poly.type
_entity_poly.pdbx_seq_one_letter_code
_entity_poly.pdbx_strand_id
1 'polypeptide(L)' 'KFVCDVEGCGGQTFARHAELRRHHTTLHASNKPNFWCHVTTCQRSMSGGGRAFHRKDKLVAHVQSMHSDV' A
#
# COMPACT_ATOMS: atom_id res chain seq x y z
N LYS A 1 23.41 3.86 -3.13
CA LYS A 1 22.23 3.28 -3.84
C LYS A 1 21.76 2.09 -3.02
N PHE A 2 20.47 1.87 -2.88
CA PHE A 2 19.91 0.79 -2.07
C PHE A 2 19.37 -0.30 -3.00
N VAL A 3 19.70 -1.56 -2.78
CA VAL A 3 19.38 -2.66 -3.71
C VAL A 3 18.51 -3.69 -3.00
N CYS A 4 17.53 -4.25 -3.70
CA CYS A 4 16.80 -5.42 -3.23
C CYS A 4 17.49 -6.71 -3.68
N ASP A 5 17.82 -7.56 -2.72
CA ASP A 5 18.52 -8.84 -2.92
C ASP A 5 17.56 -10.05 -2.97
N VAL A 6 16.25 -9.83 -2.89
CA VAL A 6 15.27 -10.92 -2.88
C VAL A 6 15.17 -11.56 -4.27
N GLU A 7 15.18 -12.89 -4.30
CA GLU A 7 15.01 -13.67 -5.54
C GLU A 7 13.74 -13.25 -6.29
N GLY A 8 13.88 -12.99 -7.60
CA GLY A 8 12.80 -12.49 -8.45
C GLY A 8 12.67 -10.96 -8.54
N CYS A 9 13.43 -10.18 -7.76
CA CYS A 9 13.48 -8.72 -7.91
C CYS A 9 14.57 -8.21 -8.86
N GLY A 10 15.40 -9.09 -9.42
CA GLY A 10 16.37 -8.73 -10.46
C GLY A 10 17.36 -7.63 -10.06
N GLY A 11 17.66 -7.49 -8.76
CA GLY A 11 18.57 -6.45 -8.27
C GLY A 11 18.03 -5.02 -8.39
N GLN A 12 16.71 -4.81 -8.26
CA GLN A 12 16.11 -3.48 -8.29
C GLN A 12 16.85 -2.50 -7.36
N THR A 13 17.22 -1.34 -7.93
CA THR A 13 17.94 -0.29 -7.20
C THR A 13 17.05 0.91 -6.93
N PHE A 14 17.24 1.50 -5.75
CA PHE A 14 16.47 2.61 -5.23
C PHE A 14 17.42 3.74 -4.82
N ALA A 15 16.95 4.97 -5.01
CA ALA A 15 17.71 6.16 -4.65
C ALA A 15 17.79 6.30 -3.12
N ARG A 16 16.74 5.95 -2.38
CA ARG A 16 16.65 6.10 -0.92
C ARG A 16 16.30 4.81 -0.19
N HIS A 17 16.78 4.67 1.05
CA HIS A 17 16.47 3.54 1.91
C HIS A 17 14.95 3.41 2.17
N ALA A 18 14.25 4.54 2.25
CA ALA A 18 12.80 4.55 2.43
C ALA A 18 12.06 3.87 1.26
N GLU A 19 12.57 4.00 0.03
CA GLU A 19 11.97 3.40 -1.17
C GLU A 19 12.22 1.89 -1.20
N LEU A 20 13.45 1.44 -0.90
CA LEU A 20 13.76 0.02 -0.74
C LEU A 20 12.91 -0.62 0.36
N ARG A 21 12.80 0.04 1.52
CA ARG A 21 11.99 -0.45 2.64
C ARG A 21 10.52 -0.57 2.23
N ARG A 22 9.97 0.42 1.54
CA ARG A 22 8.61 0.38 0.99
C ARG A 22 8.45 -0.80 0.04
N HIS A 23 9.33 -0.94 -0.94
CA HIS A 23 9.32 -2.06 -1.90
C HIS A 23 9.25 -3.40 -1.17
N HIS A 24 10.13 -3.61 -0.20
CA HIS A 24 10.18 -4.84 0.58
C HIS A 24 8.89 -5.08 1.37
N THR A 25 8.35 -4.06 2.04
CA THR A 25 7.08 -4.19 2.79
C THR A 25 5.86 -4.47 1.91
N THR A 26 5.89 -4.07 0.64
CA THR A 26 4.75 -4.25 -0.29
C THR A 26 4.82 -5.54 -1.09
N LEU A 27 6.03 -5.98 -1.46
CA LEU A 27 6.22 -7.13 -2.33
C LEU A 27 6.62 -8.38 -1.54
N HIS A 28 7.53 -8.23 -0.57
CA HIS A 28 8.17 -9.34 0.13
C HIS A 28 7.63 -9.62 1.53
N ALA A 29 6.92 -8.68 2.14
CA ALA A 29 6.29 -8.93 3.43
C ALA A 29 5.25 -10.05 3.31
N SER A 30 5.42 -11.08 4.12
CA SER A 30 4.47 -12.20 4.22
C SER A 30 3.10 -11.73 4.74
N ASN A 31 3.11 -10.78 5.68
CA ASN A 31 1.91 -10.09 6.17
C ASN A 31 1.82 -8.68 5.58
N LYS A 32 1.20 -8.56 4.40
CA LYS A 32 0.96 -7.26 3.77
C LYS A 32 -0.14 -6.53 4.55
N PRO A 33 0.10 -5.28 4.98
CA PRO A 33 -0.91 -4.54 5.70
C PRO A 33 -2.10 -4.24 4.78
N ASN A 34 -3.29 -4.62 5.22
CA ASN A 34 -4.54 -4.28 4.55
C ASN A 34 -5.13 -3.04 5.21
N PHE A 35 -5.16 -1.94 4.47
CA PHE A 35 -5.79 -0.69 4.88
C PHE A 35 -7.16 -0.58 4.22
N TRP A 36 -8.21 -0.63 5.03
CA TRP A 36 -9.60 -0.52 4.57
C TRP A 36 -10.09 0.93 4.63
N CYS A 37 -11.01 1.30 3.75
CA CYS A 37 -11.72 2.57 3.90
C CYS A 37 -12.66 2.49 5.11
N HIS A 38 -12.62 3.51 5.98
CA HIS A 38 -13.48 3.60 7.17
C HIS A 38 -14.94 3.95 6.82
N VAL A 39 -15.18 4.51 5.63
CA VAL A 39 -16.53 4.83 5.15
C VAL A 39 -17.24 3.53 4.80
N THR A 40 -18.21 3.11 5.62
CA THR A 40 -18.89 1.80 5.51
C THR A 40 -19.65 1.60 4.20
N THR A 41 -20.13 2.69 3.60
CA THR A 41 -20.82 2.69 2.30
C THR A 41 -19.85 2.62 1.11
N CYS A 42 -18.55 2.74 1.35
CA CYS A 42 -17.54 2.65 0.31
C CYS A 42 -17.27 1.19 -0.07
N GLN A 43 -17.22 0.91 -1.38
CA GLN A 43 -16.87 -0.41 -1.90
C GLN A 43 -15.47 -0.88 -1.47
N ARG A 44 -14.58 0.06 -1.12
CA ARG A 44 -13.22 -0.20 -0.58
C ARG A 44 -13.20 -0.36 0.94
N SER A 45 -14.35 -0.35 1.60
CA SER A 45 -14.49 -0.67 3.02
C SER A 45 -14.51 -2.18 3.25
N MET A 46 -14.31 -2.58 4.51
CA MET A 46 -14.37 -3.98 4.92
C MET A 46 -15.73 -4.62 4.59
N SER A 47 -16.81 -3.84 4.69
CA SER A 47 -18.18 -4.28 4.37
C SER A 47 -18.51 -4.20 2.88
N GLY A 48 -17.75 -3.43 2.09
CA GLY A 48 -18.02 -3.15 0.68
C GLY A 48 -17.60 -4.26 -0.28
N GLY A 49 -16.96 -5.33 0.21
CA GLY A 49 -16.55 -6.49 -0.58
C GLY A 49 -15.41 -6.23 -1.58
N GLY A 50 -14.88 -5.01 -1.65
CA GLY A 50 -13.76 -4.67 -2.52
C GLY A 50 -12.39 -5.08 -1.94
N ARG A 51 -11.33 -4.62 -2.59
CA ARG A 51 -9.94 -4.89 -2.16
C ARG A 51 -9.39 -3.77 -1.30
N ALA A 52 -8.81 -4.14 -0.16
CA ALA A 52 -8.05 -3.25 0.71
C ALA A 52 -6.86 -2.60 -0.02
N PHE A 53 -6.43 -1.45 0.48
CA PHE A 53 -5.20 -0.81 0.04
C PHE A 53 -4.01 -1.48 0.72
N HIS A 54 -2.93 -1.70 -0.02
CA HIS A 54 -1.68 -2.23 0.55
C HIS A 54 -0.79 -1.14 1.16
N ARG A 55 -1.24 0.13 1.13
CA ARG A 55 -0.49 1.30 1.61
C ARG A 55 -1.41 2.37 2.20
N LYS A 56 -0.98 2.97 3.32
CA LYS A 56 -1.72 4.04 4.01
C LYS A 56 -1.89 5.31 3.19
N ASP A 57 -0.86 5.76 2.48
CA ASP A 57 -0.95 6.98 1.65
C ASP A 57 -1.98 6.84 0.51
N LYS A 58 -2.15 5.62 -0.02
CA LYS A 58 -3.16 5.34 -1.04
C LYS A 58 -4.57 5.35 -0.46
N LEU A 59 -4.75 4.85 0.76
CA LEU A 59 -6.01 5.01 1.49
C LEU A 59 -6.31 6.49 1.75
N VAL A 60 -5.35 7.26 2.24
CA VAL A 60 -5.54 8.70 2.53
C VAL A 60 -5.91 9.47 1.27
N ALA A 61 -5.18 9.27 0.17
CA ALA A 61 -5.51 9.90 -1.11
C ALA A 61 -6.89 9.48 -1.63
N HIS A 62 -7.27 8.21 -1.46
CA HIS A 62 -8.61 7.74 -1.79
C HIS A 62 -9.69 8.46 -0.97
N VAL A 63 -9.52 8.56 0.35
CA VAL A 63 -10.47 9.24 1.24
C VAL A 63 -10.56 10.72 0.87
N GLN A 64 -9.43 11.40 0.69
CA GLN A 64 -9.42 12.81 0.30
C GLN A 64 -10.11 13.07 -1.05
N SER A 65 -9.99 12.16 -2.01
CA SER A 65 -10.54 12.33 -3.36
C SER A 65 -12.00 11.85 -3.49
N MET A 66 -12.40 10.83 -2.74
CA MET A 66 -13.73 10.19 -2.88
C MET A 66 -14.67 10.52 -1.71
N HIS A 67 -14.11 10.97 -0.59
CA HIS A 67 -14.79 11.29 0.65
C HIS A 67 -14.30 12.64 1.17
N SER A 68 -14.25 13.64 0.30
CA SER A 68 -13.77 14.99 0.63
C SER A 68 -14.65 15.71 1.67
N ASP A 69 -15.84 15.18 1.95
CA ASP A 69 -16.88 15.72 2.83
C ASP A 69 -17.16 14.83 4.07
N VAL A 70 -16.29 13.84 4.37
CA VAL A 70 -16.43 12.96 5.55
C VAL A 70 -15.59 13.43 6.74
#